data_AF-A0A925GIV3-F1
#
_entry.id   AF-A0A925GIV3-F1
#
_cell.length_a   1.000
_cell.length_b   1.000
_cell.length_c   1.000
_cell.angle_alpha   90.00
_cell.angle_beta   90.00
_cell.angle_gamma   90.00
#
_symmetry.space_group_name_H-M   'P 1'
#
loop_
_entity.id
_entity.type
_entity.pdbx_description
1 polymer ?
#
loop_
_entity_poly.entity_id
_entity_poly.type
_entity_poly.pdbx_seq_one_letter_code
_entity_poly.pdbx_strand_id
1 'polypeptide(L)'
;LFISGLSMGGHGALYLFSQRPDLFRSAGSTSGVVDLRTSADKYNLTGLLGNLGDHQVRWIRFSVLGNLDRIAAAKKEIIFDCGVEDGFYNVNNELRDRCLQLNIPATFISQPGAHNRLYWQKAIRAHFAFFKRLASQPTEE
;
A
#
# COMPACT_ATOMS: atom_id res chain seq x y z
N LEU A 1 -2.97 13.23 -10.73
CA LEU A 1 -2.89 11.79 -11.09
C LEU A 1 -3.22 10.94 -9.88
N PHE A 2 -3.95 9.84 -10.04
CA PHE A 2 -4.18 8.83 -8.99
C PHE A 2 -3.50 7.53 -9.40
N ILE A 3 -3.00 6.76 -8.45
CA ILE A 3 -2.40 5.44 -8.71
C ILE A 3 -3.02 4.41 -7.79
N SER A 4 -3.35 3.23 -8.30
CA SER A 4 -3.80 2.12 -7.48
C SER A 4 -3.35 0.80 -8.08
N GLY A 5 -3.09 -0.19 -7.23
CA GLY A 5 -2.75 -1.53 -7.69
C GLY A 5 -3.19 -2.60 -6.70
N LEU A 6 -3.14 -3.85 -7.16
CA LEU A 6 -3.48 -5.03 -6.35
C LEU A 6 -2.25 -5.93 -6.17
N SER A 7 -2.14 -6.63 -5.03
CA SER A 7 -1.03 -7.57 -4.75
C SER A 7 0.34 -6.90 -4.89
N MET A 8 1.22 -7.43 -5.76
CA MET A 8 2.46 -6.79 -6.17
C MET A 8 2.25 -5.35 -6.69
N GLY A 9 1.16 -5.10 -7.41
CA GLY A 9 0.80 -3.75 -7.86
C GLY A 9 0.38 -2.82 -6.72
N GLY A 10 -0.18 -3.34 -5.62
CA GLY A 10 -0.52 -2.55 -4.43
C GLY A 10 0.74 -2.05 -3.72
N HIS A 11 1.74 -2.92 -3.61
CA HIS A 11 3.10 -2.53 -3.23
C HIS A 11 3.64 -1.42 -4.14
N GLY A 12 3.63 -1.64 -5.46
CA GLY A 12 4.14 -0.69 -6.44
C GLY A 12 3.45 0.69 -6.34
N ALA A 13 2.12 0.72 -6.17
CA ALA A 13 1.37 1.95 -6.07
C ALA A 13 1.78 2.80 -4.85
N LEU A 14 1.83 2.20 -3.65
CA LEU A 14 2.23 2.91 -2.43
C LEU A 14 3.73 3.24 -2.42
N TYR A 15 4.58 2.35 -2.94
CA TYR A 15 6.01 2.61 -3.03
C TYR A 15 6.28 3.79 -3.97
N LEU A 16 5.75 3.80 -5.18
CA LEU A 16 5.91 4.91 -6.13
C LEU A 16 5.37 6.23 -5.56
N PHE A 17 4.21 6.18 -4.89
CA PHE A 17 3.65 7.33 -4.18
C PHE A 17 4.61 7.88 -3.13
N SER A 18 5.24 7.01 -2.33
CA SER A 18 6.21 7.42 -1.31
C SER A 18 7.50 8.03 -1.90
N GLN A 19 7.91 7.61 -3.11
CA GLN A 19 9.10 8.14 -3.77
C GLN A 19 8.83 9.45 -4.51
N ARG A 20 7.64 9.61 -5.08
CA ARG A 20 7.24 10.74 -5.92
C ARG A 20 5.87 11.31 -5.54
N PRO A 21 5.70 11.76 -4.28
CA PRO A 21 4.41 12.27 -3.83
C PRO A 21 3.96 13.51 -4.61
N ASP A 22 4.88 14.24 -5.25
CA ASP A 22 4.60 15.39 -6.12
C ASP A 22 3.76 15.02 -7.35
N LEU A 23 3.93 13.81 -7.90
CA LEU A 23 3.21 13.37 -9.10
C LEU A 23 1.77 12.96 -8.83
N PHE A 24 1.47 12.50 -7.61
CA PHE A 24 0.21 11.85 -7.28
C PHE A 24 -0.64 12.71 -6.34
N ARG A 25 -1.95 12.77 -6.63
CA ARG A 25 -2.95 13.35 -5.73
C ARG A 25 -3.24 12.40 -4.56
N SER A 26 -3.25 11.09 -4.83
CA SER A 26 -3.44 10.03 -3.85
C SER A 26 -3.06 8.66 -4.43
N ALA A 27 -2.94 7.64 -3.56
CA ALA A 27 -2.60 6.28 -3.91
C ALA A 27 -3.51 5.23 -3.25
N GLY A 28 -3.64 4.09 -3.92
CA GLY A 28 -4.48 2.95 -3.54
C GLY A 28 -3.72 1.61 -3.50
N SER A 29 -3.97 0.76 -2.52
CA SER A 29 -3.42 -0.61 -2.48
C SER A 29 -4.43 -1.65 -2.05
N THR A 30 -4.72 -2.61 -2.92
CA THR A 30 -5.60 -3.76 -2.62
C THR A 30 -4.76 -5.01 -2.39
N SER A 31 -4.92 -5.70 -1.25
CA SER A 31 -4.16 -6.90 -0.89
C SER A 31 -2.65 -6.75 -1.07
N GLY A 32 -2.10 -5.59 -0.73
CA GLY A 32 -0.73 -5.25 -1.11
C GLY A 32 0.34 -6.02 -0.34
N VAL A 33 1.46 -6.33 -1.01
CA VAL A 33 2.71 -6.80 -0.36
C VAL A 33 3.44 -5.60 0.25
N VAL A 34 2.91 -5.07 1.35
CA VAL A 34 3.38 -3.78 1.92
C VAL A 34 4.67 -3.93 2.74
N ASP A 35 5.05 -5.15 3.09
CA ASP A 35 6.38 -5.51 3.55
C ASP A 35 6.93 -6.72 2.78
N LEU A 36 7.97 -6.48 1.98
CA LEU A 36 8.63 -7.49 1.18
C LEU A 36 9.25 -8.62 2.02
N ARG A 37 9.63 -8.34 3.28
CA ARG A 37 10.21 -9.35 4.19
C ARG A 37 9.26 -10.52 4.44
N THR A 38 7.95 -10.28 4.39
CA THR A 38 6.91 -11.32 4.56
C THR A 38 6.82 -12.29 3.37
N SER A 39 7.51 -11.98 2.27
CA SER A 39 7.54 -12.76 1.04
C SER A 39 8.97 -13.16 0.63
N ALA A 40 9.91 -13.19 1.57
CA ALA A 40 11.33 -13.36 1.25
C ALA A 40 11.64 -14.63 0.44
N ASP A 41 11.00 -15.74 0.79
CA ASP A 41 11.17 -17.02 0.10
C ASP A 41 10.26 -17.18 -1.13
N LYS A 42 9.62 -16.10 -1.57
CA LYS A 42 8.66 -16.09 -2.69
C LYS A 42 9.12 -15.12 -3.78
N TYR A 43 8.58 -15.31 -4.98
CA TYR A 43 8.69 -14.38 -6.11
C TYR A 43 10.13 -14.00 -6.52
N ASN A 44 11.12 -14.84 -6.19
CA ASN A 44 12.54 -14.61 -6.43
C ASN A 44 13.06 -13.26 -5.84
N LEU A 45 12.48 -12.80 -4.72
CA LEU A 45 12.88 -11.53 -4.11
C LEU A 45 14.34 -11.55 -3.63
N THR A 46 14.85 -12.71 -3.19
CA THR A 46 16.27 -12.89 -2.84
C THR A 46 17.21 -12.71 -4.02
N GLY A 47 16.79 -13.01 -5.26
CA GLY A 47 17.56 -12.72 -6.47
C GLY A 47 17.66 -11.22 -6.77
N LEU A 48 16.68 -10.42 -6.36
CA LEU A 48 16.62 -8.97 -6.59
C LEU A 48 17.24 -8.17 -5.44
N LEU A 49 16.96 -8.58 -4.21
CA LEU A 49 17.31 -7.86 -2.98
C LEU A 49 18.50 -8.50 -2.26
N GLY A 50 18.95 -9.67 -2.69
CA GLY A 50 19.92 -10.49 -1.96
C GLY A 50 19.28 -11.21 -0.77
N ASN A 51 20.06 -12.03 -0.08
CA ASN A 51 19.60 -12.72 1.13
C ASN A 51 19.07 -11.73 2.18
N LEU A 52 17.93 -12.05 2.81
CA LEU A 52 17.30 -11.18 3.80
C LEU A 52 18.19 -10.94 5.01
N GLY A 53 18.90 -11.95 5.51
CA GLY A 53 19.76 -11.86 6.68
C GLY A 53 20.85 -10.79 6.53
N ASP A 54 21.53 -10.79 5.39
CA ASP A 54 22.66 -9.90 5.09
C ASP A 54 22.26 -8.52 4.57
N HIS A 55 21.02 -8.40 4.06
CA HIS A 55 20.57 -7.19 3.34
C HIS A 55 19.31 -6.55 3.93
N GLN A 56 19.00 -6.76 5.22
CA GLN A 56 17.77 -6.27 5.87
C GLN A 56 17.43 -4.81 5.56
N VAL A 57 18.43 -3.91 5.58
CA VAL A 57 18.27 -2.49 5.25
C VAL A 57 17.69 -2.29 3.85
N ARG A 58 18.14 -3.09 2.88
CA ARG A 58 17.65 -3.04 1.50
C ARG A 58 16.19 -3.48 1.43
N TRP A 59 15.84 -4.56 2.11
CA TRP A 59 14.46 -5.06 2.18
C TRP A 59 13.52 -4.02 2.78
N ILE A 60 13.91 -3.41 3.91
CA ILE A 60 13.15 -2.32 4.55
C ILE A 60 13.03 -1.13 3.61
N ARG A 61 14.12 -0.71 2.97
CA ARG A 61 14.15 0.43 2.03
C ARG A 61 13.17 0.27 0.87
N PHE A 62 12.99 -0.94 0.37
CA PHE A 62 12.08 -1.20 -0.74
C PHE A 62 10.67 -1.60 -0.30
N SER A 63 10.45 -1.98 0.97
CA SER A 63 9.10 -2.16 1.54
C SER A 63 8.35 -0.83 1.69
N VAL A 64 7.02 -0.88 1.56
CA VAL A 64 6.15 0.29 1.81
C VAL A 64 6.28 0.74 3.27
N LEU A 65 6.31 -0.20 4.21
CA LEU A 65 6.45 0.10 5.65
C LEU A 65 7.73 0.90 5.97
N GLY A 66 8.83 0.67 5.24
CA GLY A 66 10.08 1.41 5.42
C GLY A 66 10.07 2.82 4.83
N ASN A 67 8.97 3.24 4.19
CA ASN A 67 8.82 4.54 3.53
C ASN A 67 7.66 5.37 4.10
N LEU A 68 7.07 4.97 5.24
CA LEU A 68 5.89 5.64 5.78
C LEU A 68 6.13 7.10 6.19
N ASP A 69 7.34 7.46 6.61
CA ASP A 69 7.67 8.86 6.92
C ASP A 69 7.51 9.77 5.69
N ARG A 70 7.80 9.24 4.49
CA ARG A 70 7.61 9.97 3.22
C ARG A 70 6.14 10.10 2.86
N ILE A 71 5.35 9.06 3.14
CA ILE A 71 3.90 9.08 2.98
C ILE A 71 3.27 10.10 3.94
N ALA A 72 3.72 10.14 5.20
CA ALA A 72 3.27 11.12 6.19
C ALA A 72 3.63 12.55 5.78
N ALA A 73 4.87 12.78 5.35
CA ALA A 73 5.32 14.09 4.88
C ALA A 73 4.52 14.61 3.68
N ALA A 74 3.94 13.72 2.86
CA ALA A 74 3.12 14.12 1.72
C ALA A 74 1.79 14.77 2.12
N LYS A 75 1.31 14.56 3.36
CA LYS A 75 0.03 15.10 3.88
C LYS A 75 -1.16 14.88 2.93
N LYS A 76 -1.17 13.73 2.25
CA LYS A 76 -2.17 13.37 1.23
C LYS A 76 -2.91 12.13 1.65
N GLU A 77 -4.21 12.11 1.38
CA GLU A 77 -5.03 10.95 1.71
C GLU A 77 -4.60 9.72 0.90
N ILE A 78 -4.62 8.54 1.51
CA ILE A 78 -4.41 7.25 0.82
C ILE A 78 -5.53 6.26 1.15
N ILE A 79 -5.71 5.25 0.31
CA ILE A 79 -6.64 4.15 0.56
C ILE A 79 -5.91 2.81 0.44
N PHE A 80 -6.22 1.87 1.30
CA PHE A 80 -5.81 0.50 1.11
C PHE A 80 -6.81 -0.46 1.72
N ASP A 81 -6.81 -1.68 1.22
CA ASP A 81 -7.77 -2.70 1.64
C ASP A 81 -7.17 -4.09 1.57
N CYS A 82 -7.66 -5.00 2.41
CA CYS A 82 -7.23 -6.39 2.40
C CYS A 82 -8.32 -7.29 3.00
N GLY A 83 -8.56 -8.42 2.35
CA GLY A 83 -9.54 -9.39 2.81
C GLY A 83 -9.05 -10.17 4.03
N VAL A 84 -9.95 -10.57 4.92
CA VAL A 84 -9.56 -11.18 6.21
C VAL A 84 -8.95 -12.58 6.05
N GLU A 85 -9.24 -13.29 4.95
CA GLU A 85 -8.66 -14.59 4.59
C GLU A 85 -7.46 -14.45 3.64
N ASP A 86 -7.02 -13.23 3.33
CA ASP A 86 -5.84 -12.95 2.50
C ASP A 86 -4.55 -13.21 3.30
N GLY A 87 -3.55 -13.84 2.67
CA GLY A 87 -2.26 -14.09 3.30
C GLY A 87 -1.50 -12.81 3.69
N PHE A 88 -1.86 -11.66 3.11
CA PHE A 88 -1.30 -10.35 3.46
C PHE A 88 -2.14 -9.57 4.47
N TYR A 89 -3.17 -10.17 5.08
CA TYR A 89 -4.07 -9.47 5.99
C TYR A 89 -3.33 -8.87 7.20
N ASN A 90 -2.49 -9.65 7.87
CA ASN A 90 -1.76 -9.19 9.06
C ASN A 90 -0.79 -8.05 8.75
N VAL A 91 -0.09 -8.11 7.62
CA VAL A 91 0.85 -7.03 7.23
C VAL A 91 0.12 -5.76 6.78
N ASN A 92 -1.10 -5.88 6.24
CA ASN A 92 -1.95 -4.70 5.96
C ASN A 92 -2.57 -4.11 7.24
N ASN A 93 -2.84 -4.92 8.27
CA ASN A 93 -3.19 -4.41 9.59
C ASN A 93 -2.02 -3.67 10.25
N GLU A 94 -0.78 -4.16 10.09
CA GLU A 94 0.42 -3.44 10.53
C GLU A 94 0.52 -2.08 9.82
N LEU A 95 0.31 -2.03 8.49
CA LEU A 95 0.28 -0.76 7.76
C LEU A 95 -0.77 0.20 8.33
N ARG A 96 -1.99 -0.28 8.64
CA ARG A 96 -3.03 0.53 9.32
C ARG A 96 -2.53 1.10 10.64
N ASP A 97 -1.97 0.27 11.50
CA ASP A 97 -1.53 0.69 12.84
C ASP A 97 -0.39 1.71 12.74
N ARG A 98 0.53 1.53 11.79
CA ARG A 98 1.61 2.49 11.54
C ARG A 98 1.09 3.80 10.94
N CYS A 99 0.10 3.77 10.05
CA CYS A 99 -0.56 4.98 9.55
C CYS A 99 -1.22 5.77 10.68
N LEU A 100 -1.90 5.10 11.62
CA LEU A 100 -2.48 5.74 12.80
C LEU A 100 -1.40 6.40 13.67
N GLN A 101 -0.31 5.68 13.96
CA GLN A 101 0.81 6.20 14.76
C GLN A 101 1.46 7.44 14.14
N LEU A 102 1.54 7.49 12.81
CA LEU A 102 2.18 8.57 12.06
C LEU A 102 1.20 9.66 11.62
N ASN A 103 -0.07 9.60 12.04
CA ASN A 103 -1.14 10.51 11.62
C ASN A 103 -1.27 10.63 10.08
N ILE A 104 -1.04 9.53 9.36
CA ILE A 104 -1.25 9.47 7.91
C ILE A 104 -2.76 9.43 7.67
N PRO A 105 -3.34 10.32 6.83
CA PRO A 105 -4.76 10.32 6.53
C PRO A 105 -5.12 9.15 5.62
N ALA A 106 -5.28 7.96 6.20
CA ALA A 106 -5.50 6.73 5.47
C ALA A 106 -6.91 6.16 5.70
N THR A 107 -7.55 5.71 4.61
CA THR A 107 -8.75 4.87 4.67
C THR A 107 -8.32 3.41 4.56
N PHE A 108 -8.60 2.61 5.59
CA PHE A 108 -8.41 1.16 5.56
C PHE A 108 -9.76 0.44 5.50
N ILE A 109 -9.88 -0.51 4.57
CA ILE A 109 -11.08 -1.35 4.44
C ILE A 109 -10.67 -2.81 4.62
N SER A 110 -11.40 -3.53 5.46
CA SER A 110 -11.30 -4.99 5.53
C SER A 110 -12.67 -5.63 5.59
N GLN A 111 -12.80 -6.77 4.92
CA GLN A 111 -14.05 -7.48 4.71
C GLN A 111 -13.74 -8.94 4.34
N PRO A 112 -14.72 -9.85 4.38
CA PRO A 112 -14.53 -11.21 3.89
C PRO A 112 -14.04 -11.27 2.43
N GLY A 113 -13.03 -12.09 2.21
CA GLY A 113 -12.41 -12.51 0.96
C GLY A 113 -10.92 -12.86 1.09
N ALA A 114 -10.48 -13.76 0.21
CA ALA A 114 -9.08 -14.18 0.10
C ALA A 114 -8.33 -13.40 -1.00
N HIS A 115 -7.05 -13.75 -1.23
CA HIS A 115 -6.18 -13.16 -2.25
C HIS A 115 -6.58 -13.53 -3.68
N ASN A 116 -7.71 -13.01 -4.16
CA ASN A 116 -8.30 -13.43 -5.43
C ASN A 116 -9.11 -12.34 -6.13
N ARG A 117 -9.46 -12.64 -7.39
CA ARG A 117 -10.22 -11.74 -8.26
C ARG A 117 -11.61 -11.38 -7.74
N LEU A 118 -12.28 -12.28 -7.02
CA LEU A 118 -13.61 -12.01 -6.47
C LEU A 118 -13.56 -10.88 -5.44
N TYR A 119 -12.57 -10.93 -4.54
CA TYR A 119 -12.32 -9.87 -3.58
C TYR A 119 -11.92 -8.57 -4.29
N TRP A 120 -10.97 -8.62 -5.23
CA TRP A 120 -10.46 -7.42 -5.92
C TRP A 120 -11.53 -6.67 -6.73
N GLN A 121 -12.45 -7.39 -7.38
CA GLN A 121 -13.57 -6.77 -8.12
C GLN A 121 -14.51 -5.98 -7.21
N LYS A 122 -14.67 -6.41 -5.96
CA LYS A 122 -15.44 -5.69 -4.94
C LYS A 122 -14.66 -4.49 -4.41
N ALA A 123 -13.39 -4.71 -4.05
CA ALA A 123 -12.51 -3.70 -3.46
C ALA A 123 -12.30 -2.47 -4.36
N ILE A 124 -12.05 -2.68 -5.66
CA ILE A 124 -11.70 -1.59 -6.59
C ILE A 124 -12.77 -0.49 -6.68
N ARG A 125 -14.04 -0.82 -6.43
CA ARG A 125 -15.14 0.15 -6.40
C ARG A 125 -14.95 1.21 -5.31
N ALA A 126 -14.45 0.81 -4.15
CA ALA A 126 -14.15 1.73 -3.05
C ALA A 126 -13.02 2.69 -3.42
N HIS A 127 -11.99 2.22 -4.13
CA HIS A 127 -10.89 3.08 -4.58
C HIS A 127 -11.37 4.13 -5.59
N PHE A 128 -12.21 3.75 -6.56
CA PHE A 128 -12.80 4.71 -7.49
C PHE A 128 -13.68 5.74 -6.78
N ALA A 129 -14.52 5.32 -5.83
CA ALA A 129 -15.34 6.23 -5.05
C ALA A 129 -14.49 7.21 -4.22
N PHE A 130 -13.44 6.70 -3.59
CA PHE A 130 -12.48 7.48 -2.81
C PHE A 130 -11.76 8.51 -3.69
N PHE A 131 -11.19 8.12 -4.83
CA PHE A 131 -10.53 9.05 -5.74
C PHE A 131 -11.49 10.06 -6.36
N LYS A 132 -12.72 9.65 -6.69
CA LYS A 132 -13.75 10.58 -7.17
C LYS A 132 -14.02 11.69 -6.15
N ARG A 133 -14.18 11.34 -4.87
CA ARG A 133 -14.34 12.32 -3.78
C ARG A 133 -13.16 13.30 -3.74
N LEU A 134 -11.93 12.80 -3.76
CA LEU A 134 -10.72 13.63 -3.74
C LEU A 134 -10.56 14.53 -4.97
N ALA A 135 -11.04 14.07 -6.13
CA ALA A 135 -11.01 14.84 -7.37
C ALA A 135 -12.06 15.96 -7.39
N SER A 136 -13.16 15.82 -6.63
CA SER A 136 -14.20 16.84 -6.49
C SER A 136 -13.89 17.90 -5.44
N GLN A 137 -12.86 17.69 -4.61
CA GLN A 137 -12.40 18.69 -3.66
C GLN A 137 -11.55 19.75 -4.39
N PRO A 138 -11.69 21.04 -4.07
CA PRO A 138 -10.77 22.07 -4.53
C PRO A 138 -9.34 21.69 -4.17
N THR A 139 -8.40 21.90 -5.09
CA THR A 139 -6.98 21.89 -4.74
C THR A 139 -6.70 23.18 -3.99
N GLU A 140 -6.30 23.10 -2.72
CA GLU A 140 -5.69 24.25 -2.04
C GLU A 140 -4.46 24.66 -2.85
N GLU A 141 -4.46 25.91 -3.34
CA GLU A 141 -3.33 26.57 -4.00
C GLU A 141 -2.29 27.04 -2.97
#